data_AF-A0A132H4E0-F1
#
_entry.id   AF-A0A132H4E0-F1
#
_cell.length_a   1.000
_cell.length_b   1.000
_cell.length_c   1.000
_cell.angle_alpha   90.00
_cell.angle_beta   90.00
_cell.angle_gamma   90.00
#
_symmetry.space_group_name_H-M   'P 1'
#
loop_
_entity.id
_entity.type
_entity.pdbx_description
1 polymer ?
#
loop_
_entity_poly.entity_id
_entity_poly.type
_entity_poly.pdbx_seq_one_letter_code
_entity_poly.pdbx_strand_id
1 'polypeptide(L)'
;MKQLSLFAMALLLAASIASCKKDTTNGKVVFGNTHGMSITSYDSTFHPEQYGHFSWGNTVDLDGDGENDVQFRSEDIGSAGLGHDVVTTLNCLNENIALLGDIINQENYLHIDSTSHTEDSIWWVIGVYYTYTCERIAETDSVVSMTEKLSLYANNANDGFGNDDTFMSTNVVLKNRSYTYPCEPEIGDHVTICYQISNENNCDVFPMDEAKYIGFKINENNQSRLGWMKVILHHDYVELLETAIQK
;
A
#
# COMPACT_ATOMS: atom_id res chain seq x y z
N MET A 1 53.42 46.97 15.21
CA MET A 1 53.49 45.57 14.72
C MET A 1 52.59 44.58 15.46
N LYS A 2 52.33 44.70 16.78
CA LYS A 2 51.44 43.76 17.50
C LYS A 2 49.94 43.87 17.15
N GLN A 3 49.45 45.04 16.71
CA GLN A 3 48.03 45.23 16.37
C GLN A 3 47.63 44.64 15.01
N LEU A 4 48.54 44.48 14.05
CA LEU A 4 48.24 43.84 12.76
C LEU A 4 48.00 42.33 12.89
N SER A 5 48.66 41.69 13.86
CA SER A 5 48.54 40.26 14.13
C SER A 5 47.17 39.87 14.71
N LEU A 6 46.58 40.73 15.54
CA LEU A 6 45.24 40.51 16.11
C LEU A 6 44.13 40.61 15.06
N PHE A 7 44.27 41.52 14.10
CA PHE A 7 43.28 41.70 13.02
C PHE A 7 43.29 40.53 12.02
N ALA A 8 44.47 40.02 11.67
CA ALA A 8 44.62 38.87 10.78
C ALA A 8 44.05 37.58 11.40
N MET A 9 44.21 37.39 12.72
CA MET A 9 43.70 36.22 13.42
C MET A 9 42.17 36.26 13.58
N ALA A 10 41.59 37.45 13.79
CA ALA A 10 40.14 37.63 13.79
C ALA A 10 39.51 37.40 12.40
N LEU A 11 40.18 37.78 11.31
CA LEU A 11 39.72 37.51 9.94
C LEU A 11 39.76 36.01 9.60
N LEU A 12 40.78 35.27 10.04
CA LEU A 12 40.87 33.82 9.83
C LEU A 12 39.80 33.06 10.63
N LEU A 13 39.49 33.50 11.85
CA LEU A 13 38.35 32.93 12.60
C LEU A 13 37.02 33.27 11.94
N ALA A 14 36.83 34.48 11.40
CA ALA A 14 35.60 34.84 10.71
C ALA A 14 35.41 34.08 9.39
N ALA A 15 36.51 33.76 8.69
CA ALA A 15 36.49 32.96 7.45
C ALA A 15 36.18 31.47 7.70
N SER A 16 36.55 30.92 8.87
CA SER A 16 36.25 29.51 9.20
C SER A 16 34.81 29.27 9.63
N ILE A 17 34.10 30.29 10.16
CA ILE A 17 32.65 30.22 10.42
C ILE A 17 31.80 30.43 9.16
N ALA A 18 32.36 31.05 8.11
CA ALA A 18 31.66 31.27 6.84
C ALA A 18 31.78 30.07 5.87
N SER A 19 32.68 29.13 6.12
CA SER A 19 32.94 27.98 5.24
C SER A 19 32.39 26.67 5.80
N CYS A 20 31.10 26.64 6.14
CA CYS A 20 30.28 25.42 6.07
C CYS A 20 28.81 25.77 6.35
N LYS A 21 28.16 26.46 5.40
CA LYS A 21 26.74 26.16 5.21
C LYS A 21 26.71 24.79 4.54
N LYS A 22 26.69 23.73 5.34
CA LYS A 22 26.16 22.44 4.90
C LYS A 22 24.77 22.80 4.40
N ASP A 23 24.54 22.70 3.10
CA ASP A 23 23.19 22.69 2.56
C ASP A 23 22.50 21.52 3.25
N THR A 24 21.83 21.82 4.36
CA THR A 24 20.70 21.04 4.82
C THR A 24 19.67 21.27 3.72
N THR A 25 19.75 20.47 2.65
CA THR A 25 18.55 20.06 1.93
C THR A 25 17.66 19.47 3.01
N ASN A 26 16.83 20.35 3.60
CA ASN A 26 15.85 20.03 4.62
C ASN A 26 15.21 18.72 4.21
N GLY A 27 15.35 17.68 5.05
CA GLY A 27 15.16 16.27 4.74
C GLY A 27 13.84 15.93 4.06
N LYS A 28 13.73 16.35 2.81
CA LYS A 28 12.61 16.24 1.90
C LYS A 28 13.13 15.67 0.60
N VAL A 29 12.37 14.73 0.06
CA VAL A 29 12.57 14.11 -1.23
C VAL A 29 11.42 14.54 -2.12
N VAL A 30 11.73 14.71 -3.41
CA VAL A 30 10.74 14.99 -4.45
C VAL A 30 10.66 13.76 -5.34
N PHE A 31 9.45 13.24 -5.55
CA PHE A 31 9.22 12.06 -6.37
C PHE A 31 9.69 12.28 -7.80
N GLY A 32 10.46 11.33 -8.34
CA GLY A 32 11.06 11.41 -9.68
C GLY A 32 12.30 12.31 -9.79
N ASN A 33 12.67 13.05 -8.73
CA ASN A 33 13.95 13.75 -8.69
C ASN A 33 15.04 12.80 -8.21
N THR A 34 16.11 12.66 -8.98
CA THR A 34 17.21 11.72 -8.72
C THR A 34 18.46 12.41 -8.16
N HIS A 35 18.43 13.74 -7.98
CA HIS A 35 19.60 14.47 -7.48
C HIS A 35 19.90 14.10 -6.03
N GLY A 36 21.14 13.64 -5.78
CA GLY A 36 21.56 13.20 -4.45
C GLY A 36 21.02 11.82 -4.02
N MET A 37 20.45 11.06 -4.95
CA MET A 37 19.89 9.73 -4.68
C MET A 37 20.73 8.62 -5.34
N SER A 38 20.73 7.43 -4.74
CA SER A 38 21.11 6.17 -5.38
C SER A 38 19.87 5.62 -6.09
N ILE A 39 20.01 5.22 -7.36
CA ILE A 39 18.90 4.78 -8.20
C ILE A 39 19.14 3.34 -8.63
N THR A 40 18.12 2.50 -8.50
CA THR A 40 18.09 1.14 -9.04
C THR A 40 16.94 1.03 -10.03
N SER A 41 17.24 0.64 -11.27
CA SER A 41 16.22 0.39 -12.30
C SER A 41 15.87 -1.09 -12.31
N TYR A 42 14.58 -1.38 -12.54
CA TYR A 42 14.05 -2.74 -12.58
C TYR A 42 13.36 -2.96 -13.93
N ASP A 43 13.46 -4.19 -14.43
CA ASP A 43 12.68 -4.71 -15.57
C ASP A 43 11.87 -5.91 -15.07
N SER A 44 11.25 -5.70 -13.89
CA SER A 44 10.64 -6.77 -13.10
C SER A 44 9.13 -6.61 -13.07
N THR A 45 8.46 -7.68 -13.48
CA THR A 45 7.01 -7.83 -13.39
C THR A 45 6.67 -8.90 -12.35
N PHE A 46 5.85 -8.55 -11.38
CA PHE A 46 5.42 -9.42 -10.29
C PHE A 46 4.01 -9.95 -10.58
N HIS A 47 3.93 -11.18 -11.05
CA HIS A 47 2.67 -11.86 -11.34
C HIS A 47 2.07 -12.52 -10.08
N PRO A 48 0.75 -12.73 -10.05
CA PRO A 48 0.07 -13.51 -9.04
C PRO A 48 0.63 -14.92 -9.00
N GLU A 49 0.81 -15.36 -7.77
CA GLU A 49 1.08 -16.74 -7.47
C GLU A 49 -0.21 -17.53 -7.69
N GLN A 50 -0.10 -18.61 -8.47
CA GLN A 50 -1.21 -19.56 -8.57
C GLN A 50 -1.46 -20.18 -7.21
N TYR A 51 -2.73 -20.38 -6.89
CA TYR A 51 -3.20 -20.96 -5.63
C TYR A 51 -2.34 -22.16 -5.20
N GLY A 52 -1.62 -22.02 -4.06
CA GLY A 52 -0.77 -23.07 -3.50
C GLY A 52 0.68 -23.14 -3.99
N HIS A 53 1.12 -22.22 -4.86
CA HIS A 53 2.51 -22.14 -5.34
C HIS A 53 3.19 -20.84 -4.93
N PHE A 54 3.93 -20.89 -3.81
CA PHE A 54 4.75 -19.75 -3.36
C PHE A 54 6.00 -19.59 -4.23
N SER A 55 6.16 -18.43 -4.86
CA SER A 55 7.39 -18.02 -5.49
C SER A 55 8.14 -17.08 -4.54
N TRP A 56 9.35 -17.47 -4.14
CA TRP A 56 10.20 -16.68 -3.24
C TRP A 56 10.79 -15.42 -3.92
N GLY A 57 10.28 -15.01 -5.09
CA GLY A 57 10.98 -14.17 -6.06
C GLY A 57 10.59 -12.70 -6.13
N ASN A 58 9.61 -12.24 -5.34
CA ASN A 58 9.07 -10.88 -5.49
C ASN A 58 9.56 -9.91 -4.41
N THR A 59 10.80 -10.09 -3.96
CA THR A 59 11.42 -9.24 -2.93
C THR A 59 12.36 -8.22 -3.57
N VAL A 60 12.48 -7.06 -2.93
CA VAL A 60 13.27 -5.93 -3.43
C VAL A 60 14.15 -5.42 -2.31
N ASP A 61 15.45 -5.38 -2.56
CA ASP A 61 16.45 -4.63 -1.80
C ASP A 61 16.42 -3.17 -2.31
N LEU A 62 16.04 -2.24 -1.46
CA LEU A 62 15.83 -0.82 -1.79
C LEU A 62 17.09 0.02 -1.59
N ASP A 63 18.05 -0.44 -0.80
CA ASP A 63 19.21 0.34 -0.40
C ASP A 63 20.56 -0.24 -0.87
N GLY A 64 20.53 -1.48 -1.37
CA GLY A 64 21.65 -2.21 -1.95
C GLY A 64 22.57 -2.86 -0.94
N ASP A 65 22.12 -3.10 0.30
CA ASP A 65 22.93 -3.72 1.35
C ASP A 65 22.99 -5.26 1.27
N GLY A 66 22.16 -5.86 0.41
CA GLY A 66 22.07 -7.30 0.20
C GLY A 66 20.98 -8.01 1.03
N GLU A 67 20.24 -7.28 1.86
CA GLU A 67 19.02 -7.74 2.53
C GLU A 67 17.78 -7.27 1.76
N ASN A 68 16.71 -8.08 1.78
CA ASN A 68 15.48 -7.69 1.11
C ASN A 68 14.63 -6.83 2.03
N ASP A 69 14.12 -5.73 1.48
CA ASP A 69 13.42 -4.70 2.23
C ASP A 69 11.91 -4.83 2.12
N VAL A 70 11.41 -4.98 0.90
CA VAL A 70 9.97 -5.08 0.63
C VAL A 70 9.64 -6.27 -0.25
N GLN A 71 8.39 -6.71 -0.21
CA GLN A 71 7.88 -7.78 -1.06
C GLN A 71 6.54 -7.40 -1.68
N PHE A 72 6.44 -7.59 -3.00
CA PHE A 72 5.15 -7.59 -3.69
C PHE A 72 4.56 -9.00 -3.69
N ARG A 73 3.49 -9.22 -2.94
CA ARG A 73 2.75 -10.48 -2.93
C ARG A 73 1.47 -10.30 -3.72
N SER A 74 1.31 -11.09 -4.77
CA SER A 74 0.06 -11.17 -5.52
C SER A 74 -0.50 -12.58 -5.38
N GLU A 75 -1.76 -12.71 -4.98
CA GLU A 75 -2.45 -13.98 -4.76
C GLU A 75 -3.69 -14.04 -5.63
N ASP A 76 -3.81 -15.11 -6.42
CA ASP A 76 -5.02 -15.43 -7.14
C ASP A 76 -6.06 -16.00 -6.16
N ILE A 77 -7.05 -15.19 -5.82
CA ILE A 77 -8.22 -15.54 -5.03
C ILE A 77 -9.40 -15.85 -5.95
N GLY A 78 -10.16 -16.88 -5.59
CA GLY A 78 -11.35 -17.25 -6.34
C GLY A 78 -11.45 -18.75 -6.54
N SER A 79 -12.31 -19.16 -7.44
CA SER A 79 -12.47 -20.57 -7.79
C SER A 79 -12.79 -20.73 -9.26
N ALA A 80 -12.46 -21.90 -9.82
CA ALA A 80 -12.64 -22.21 -11.23
C ALA A 80 -14.07 -22.04 -11.76
N GLY A 81 -15.08 -21.89 -10.89
CA GLY A 81 -16.48 -21.61 -11.25
C GLY A 81 -16.97 -20.18 -10.96
N LEU A 82 -16.20 -19.37 -10.23
CA LEU A 82 -16.60 -18.03 -9.76
C LEU A 82 -15.77 -16.90 -10.38
N GLY A 83 -14.74 -17.26 -11.14
CA GLY A 83 -13.72 -16.35 -11.60
C GLY A 83 -12.50 -16.36 -10.68
N HIS A 84 -11.41 -15.88 -11.25
CA HIS A 84 -10.13 -15.67 -10.59
C HIS A 84 -9.94 -14.16 -10.45
N ASP A 85 -9.43 -13.72 -9.31
CA ASP A 85 -9.05 -12.34 -9.09
C ASP A 85 -7.73 -12.26 -8.34
N VAL A 86 -7.04 -11.15 -8.49
CA VAL A 86 -5.72 -10.95 -7.90
C VAL A 86 -5.80 -9.94 -6.78
N VAL A 87 -5.49 -10.38 -5.57
CA VAL A 87 -5.15 -9.49 -4.45
C VAL A 87 -3.68 -9.20 -4.50
N THR A 88 -3.31 -7.93 -4.47
CA THR A 88 -1.92 -7.50 -4.45
C THR A 88 -1.63 -6.75 -3.16
N THR A 89 -0.56 -7.15 -2.49
CA THR A 89 -0.10 -6.58 -1.22
C THR A 89 1.37 -6.22 -1.32
N LEU A 90 1.74 -5.06 -0.79
CA LEU A 90 3.11 -4.64 -0.54
C LEU A 90 3.43 -4.86 0.94
N ASN A 91 4.41 -5.72 1.23
CA ASN A 91 4.83 -6.05 2.58
C ASN A 91 6.18 -5.39 2.89
N CYS A 92 6.30 -4.75 4.06
CA CYS A 92 7.61 -4.47 4.66
C CYS A 92 8.17 -5.76 5.25
N LEU A 93 9.42 -6.11 4.92
CA LEU A 93 10.07 -7.33 5.40
C LEU A 93 10.86 -7.15 6.70
N ASN A 94 11.11 -5.90 7.10
CA ASN A 94 11.75 -5.55 8.36
C ASN A 94 11.18 -4.24 8.95
N GLU A 95 11.43 -4.00 10.24
CA GLU A 95 10.94 -2.81 10.96
C GLU A 95 11.70 -1.52 10.61
N ASN A 96 12.85 -1.64 9.94
CA ASN A 96 13.66 -0.47 9.58
C ASN A 96 13.03 0.31 8.43
N ILE A 97 12.20 -0.33 7.61
CA ILE A 97 11.49 0.30 6.50
C ILE A 97 10.06 0.62 6.91
N ALA A 98 9.63 1.82 6.55
CA ALA A 98 8.26 2.24 6.72
C ALA A 98 7.77 2.95 5.45
N LEU A 99 6.52 2.70 5.08
CA LEU A 99 5.88 3.26 3.89
C LEU A 99 5.14 4.55 4.23
N LEU A 100 5.13 5.51 3.30
CA LEU A 100 4.48 6.81 3.44
C LEU A 100 2.97 6.70 3.23
N GLY A 101 2.18 7.23 4.17
CA GLY A 101 0.72 7.29 4.04
C GLY A 101 0.03 7.79 5.31
N ASP A 102 -1.29 7.70 5.35
CA ASP A 102 -2.10 8.04 6.52
C ASP A 102 -2.46 6.81 7.34
N ILE A 103 -2.35 6.91 8.66
CA ILE A 103 -2.87 5.87 9.56
C ILE A 103 -4.36 6.12 9.75
N ILE A 104 -5.18 5.18 9.28
CA ILE A 104 -6.64 5.24 9.36
C ILE A 104 -7.19 4.08 10.18
N ASN A 105 -8.30 4.31 10.85
CA ASN A 105 -9.10 3.25 11.46
C ASN A 105 -10.19 2.84 10.47
N GLN A 106 -10.01 1.71 9.79
CA GLN A 106 -11.04 1.18 8.90
C GLN A 106 -12.06 0.38 9.71
N GLU A 107 -13.32 0.77 9.59
CA GLU A 107 -14.46 -0.04 10.03
C GLU A 107 -14.86 -0.98 8.89
N ASN A 108 -15.12 -2.24 9.22
CA ASN A 108 -15.78 -3.17 8.32
C ASN A 108 -17.20 -3.41 8.83
N TYR A 109 -18.18 -3.19 7.96
CA TYR A 109 -19.60 -3.34 8.21
C TYR A 109 -20.11 -4.66 7.62
N LEU A 110 -21.11 -5.23 8.27
CA LEU A 110 -21.99 -6.25 7.73
C LEU A 110 -23.33 -5.60 7.41
N HIS A 111 -23.64 -5.54 6.13
CA HIS A 111 -24.95 -5.23 5.60
C HIS A 111 -25.72 -6.54 5.36
N ILE A 112 -26.99 -6.57 5.75
CA ILE A 112 -27.87 -7.72 5.52
C ILE A 112 -29.11 -7.23 4.79
N ASP A 113 -29.34 -7.77 3.61
CA ASP A 113 -30.57 -7.54 2.83
C ASP A 113 -31.28 -8.87 2.53
N SER A 114 -32.56 -8.78 2.19
CA SER A 114 -33.32 -9.95 1.76
C SER A 114 -34.35 -9.63 0.70
N THR A 115 -34.52 -10.55 -0.25
CA THR A 115 -35.58 -10.50 -1.25
C THR A 115 -36.46 -11.73 -1.10
N SER A 116 -37.72 -11.64 -1.54
CA SER A 116 -38.58 -12.80 -1.65
C SER A 116 -39.49 -12.71 -2.86
N HIS A 117 -39.73 -13.85 -3.49
CA HIS A 117 -40.70 -13.99 -4.57
C HIS A 117 -41.34 -15.39 -4.53
N THR A 118 -42.46 -15.54 -5.22
CA THR A 118 -43.16 -16.83 -5.33
C THR A 118 -42.88 -17.44 -6.70
N GLU A 119 -42.47 -18.69 -6.71
CA GLU A 119 -42.31 -19.54 -7.90
C GLU A 119 -43.49 -20.53 -7.94
N ASP A 120 -44.09 -20.73 -9.12
CA ASP A 120 -45.22 -21.64 -9.34
C ASP A 120 -46.43 -21.52 -8.37
N SER A 121 -46.66 -20.32 -7.82
CA SER A 121 -47.80 -19.95 -6.94
C SER A 121 -47.88 -20.65 -5.56
N ILE A 122 -47.03 -21.62 -5.27
CA ILE A 122 -46.99 -22.34 -3.98
C ILE A 122 -45.61 -22.41 -3.36
N TRP A 123 -44.56 -22.08 -4.12
CA TRP A 123 -43.17 -22.16 -3.68
C TRP A 123 -42.63 -20.77 -3.40
N TRP A 124 -42.05 -20.54 -2.22
CA TRP A 124 -41.39 -19.28 -1.91
C TRP A 124 -39.89 -19.39 -2.12
N VAL A 125 -39.30 -18.41 -2.77
CA VAL A 125 -37.84 -18.27 -2.87
C VAL A 125 -37.46 -17.01 -2.10
N ILE A 126 -36.61 -17.18 -1.10
CA ILE A 126 -36.07 -16.09 -0.26
C ILE A 126 -34.58 -16.00 -0.53
N GLY A 127 -34.10 -14.83 -0.95
CA GLY A 127 -32.68 -14.52 -1.02
C GLY A 127 -32.27 -13.75 0.23
N VAL A 128 -31.21 -14.18 0.91
CA VAL A 128 -30.58 -13.48 2.04
C VAL A 128 -29.15 -13.14 1.62
N TYR A 129 -28.81 -11.85 1.65
CA TYR A 129 -27.53 -11.33 1.18
C TYR A 129 -26.75 -10.78 2.36
N TYR A 130 -25.60 -11.37 2.64
CA TYR A 130 -24.62 -10.86 3.60
C TYR A 130 -23.53 -10.13 2.82
N THR A 131 -23.41 -8.82 3.02
CA THR A 131 -22.40 -7.99 2.36
C THR A 131 -21.44 -7.43 3.39
N TYR A 132 -20.17 -7.86 3.32
CA TYR A 132 -19.08 -7.30 4.10
C TYR A 132 -18.44 -6.16 3.32
N THR A 133 -18.35 -4.96 3.89
CA THR A 133 -17.86 -3.76 3.20
C THR A 133 -17.18 -2.81 4.18
N CYS A 134 -16.30 -1.94 3.71
CA CYS A 134 -15.74 -0.85 4.52
C CYS A 134 -16.50 0.47 4.41
N GLU A 135 -17.51 0.53 3.53
CA GLU A 135 -18.41 1.67 3.43
C GLU A 135 -19.76 1.29 4.01
N ARG A 136 -20.31 2.16 4.86
CA ARG A 136 -21.62 1.91 5.45
C ARG A 136 -22.70 2.10 4.39
N ILE A 137 -23.48 1.05 4.10
CA ILE A 137 -24.55 1.06 3.11
C ILE A 137 -25.85 1.57 3.75
N ALA A 138 -26.15 1.12 4.97
CA ALA A 138 -27.33 1.52 5.73
C ALA A 138 -27.00 1.84 7.18
N GLU A 139 -27.83 2.70 7.80
CA GLU A 139 -27.70 3.03 9.23
C GLU A 139 -27.92 1.80 10.14
N THR A 140 -28.53 0.74 9.64
CA THR A 140 -28.74 -0.52 10.38
C THR A 140 -27.55 -1.48 10.33
N ASP A 141 -26.52 -1.16 9.53
CA ASP A 141 -25.36 -2.04 9.37
C ASP A 141 -24.60 -2.22 10.68
N SER A 142 -24.13 -3.44 10.91
CA SER A 142 -23.37 -3.79 12.12
C SER A 142 -21.88 -3.64 11.85
N VAL A 143 -21.17 -2.95 12.74
CA VAL A 143 -19.70 -2.95 12.72
C VAL A 143 -19.20 -4.33 13.14
N VAL A 144 -18.51 -5.03 12.24
CA VAL A 144 -17.96 -6.37 12.46
C VAL A 144 -16.57 -6.29 13.06
N SER A 145 -15.76 -5.35 12.56
CA SER A 145 -14.40 -5.15 13.02
C SER A 145 -13.95 -3.71 12.79
N MET A 146 -12.98 -3.28 13.58
CA MET A 146 -12.24 -2.04 13.38
C MET A 146 -10.76 -2.37 13.39
N THR A 147 -10.02 -1.90 12.40
CA THR A 147 -8.59 -2.19 12.27
C THR A 147 -7.84 -0.93 11.87
N GLU A 148 -6.81 -0.61 12.64
CA GLU A 148 -5.85 0.43 12.28
C GLU A 148 -4.98 -0.10 11.13
N LYS A 149 -4.89 0.67 10.05
CA LYS A 149 -4.04 0.34 8.89
C LYS A 149 -3.46 1.59 8.24
N LEU A 150 -2.44 1.38 7.41
CA LEU A 150 -1.87 2.43 6.58
C LEU A 150 -2.66 2.54 5.26
N SER A 151 -3.21 3.73 4.99
CA SER A 151 -3.69 4.15 3.68
C SER A 151 -2.53 4.78 2.90
N LEU A 152 -2.04 4.05 1.90
CA LEU A 152 -0.85 4.46 1.15
C LEU A 152 -1.14 5.64 0.22
N TYR A 153 -0.19 6.57 0.12
CA TYR A 153 -0.27 7.63 -0.88
C TYR A 153 0.19 7.16 -2.26
N ALA A 154 -0.66 7.37 -3.26
CA ALA A 154 -0.32 7.21 -4.68
C ALA A 154 0.14 8.54 -5.28
N ASN A 155 1.43 8.85 -5.13
CA ASN A 155 1.97 10.16 -5.48
C ASN A 155 2.32 10.27 -6.97
N ASN A 156 2.34 11.51 -7.47
CA ASN A 156 2.82 11.81 -8.82
C ASN A 156 4.27 12.33 -8.77
N ALA A 157 4.91 12.41 -9.93
CA ALA A 157 6.20 13.08 -10.04
C ALA A 157 6.09 14.56 -9.61
N ASN A 158 7.13 15.08 -8.97
CA ASN A 158 7.23 16.43 -8.40
C ASN A 158 6.46 16.68 -7.09
N ASP A 159 5.65 15.73 -6.62
CA ASP A 159 5.18 15.74 -5.23
C ASP A 159 6.37 15.54 -4.29
N GLY A 160 6.28 15.97 -3.03
CA GLY A 160 7.39 15.88 -2.09
C GLY A 160 6.96 15.55 -0.67
N PHE A 161 7.84 14.85 0.04
CA PHE A 161 7.64 14.37 1.39
C PHE A 161 8.95 14.46 2.17
N GLY A 162 8.91 14.43 3.50
CA GLY A 162 10.05 14.54 4.38
C GLY A 162 9.97 13.66 5.61
N ASN A 163 10.95 13.81 6.51
CA ASN A 163 11.05 12.95 7.69
C ASN A 163 9.89 13.08 8.68
N ASP A 164 9.22 14.23 8.69
CA ASP A 164 8.11 14.54 9.60
C ASP A 164 6.74 14.02 9.11
N ASP A 165 6.67 13.49 7.88
CA ASP A 165 5.45 12.86 7.37
C ASP A 165 5.19 11.51 8.06
N THR A 166 3.97 10.99 7.91
CA THR A 166 3.56 9.74 8.54
C THR A 166 4.10 8.53 7.77
N PHE A 167 4.78 7.63 8.48
CA PHE A 167 5.25 6.36 7.95
C PHE A 167 4.88 5.21 8.88
N MET A 168 4.57 4.06 8.31
CA MET A 168 4.31 2.83 9.06
C MET A 168 4.98 1.64 8.39
N SER A 169 5.65 0.80 9.17
CA SER A 169 6.12 -0.52 8.72
C SER A 169 4.96 -1.49 8.86
N THR A 170 4.37 -1.89 7.74
CA THR A 170 3.19 -2.76 7.72
C THR A 170 3.00 -3.41 6.34
N ASN A 171 1.97 -4.24 6.23
CA ASN A 171 1.50 -4.77 4.96
C ASN A 171 0.36 -3.90 4.45
N VAL A 172 0.45 -3.47 3.19
CA VAL A 172 -0.55 -2.64 2.55
C VAL A 172 -1.14 -3.39 1.37
N VAL A 173 -2.45 -3.54 1.37
CA VAL A 173 -3.18 -4.04 0.20
C VAL A 173 -3.22 -2.92 -0.85
N LEU A 174 -2.66 -3.18 -2.03
CA LEU A 174 -2.68 -2.23 -3.16
C LEU A 174 -3.92 -2.45 -4.03
N LYS A 175 -4.40 -3.70 -4.09
CA LYS A 175 -5.57 -4.11 -4.85
C LYS A 175 -6.29 -5.22 -4.10
N ASN A 176 -7.60 -5.05 -3.93
CA ASN A 176 -8.50 -6.12 -3.51
C ASN A 176 -9.84 -5.88 -4.21
N ARG A 177 -10.39 -6.91 -4.86
CA ARG A 177 -11.69 -6.77 -5.52
C ARG A 177 -12.79 -7.37 -4.67
N SER A 178 -13.96 -6.81 -4.87
CA SER A 178 -15.21 -7.40 -4.44
C SER A 178 -15.40 -8.79 -5.06
N TYR A 179 -15.84 -9.77 -4.25
CA TYR A 179 -16.19 -11.11 -4.72
C TYR A 179 -17.50 -11.56 -4.08
N THR A 180 -18.15 -12.54 -4.69
CA THR A 180 -19.43 -13.06 -4.21
C THR A 180 -19.47 -14.57 -4.35
N TYR A 181 -19.72 -15.24 -3.23
CA TYR A 181 -19.96 -16.67 -3.21
C TYR A 181 -21.34 -16.98 -3.79
N PRO A 182 -21.50 -18.11 -4.48
CA PRO A 182 -22.78 -18.52 -5.04
C PRO A 182 -23.77 -18.83 -3.90
N CYS A 183 -25.06 -18.78 -4.21
CA CYS A 183 -26.10 -19.18 -3.25
C CYS A 183 -25.85 -20.62 -2.78
N GLU A 184 -25.89 -20.83 -1.46
CA GLU A 184 -26.12 -22.14 -0.85
C GLU A 184 -27.62 -22.30 -0.52
N PRO A 185 -28.37 -23.15 -1.26
CA PRO A 185 -29.81 -23.26 -1.07
C PRO A 185 -30.18 -24.23 0.05
N GLU A 186 -30.99 -23.77 1.00
CA GLU A 186 -31.73 -24.59 1.95
C GLU A 186 -33.15 -24.84 1.40
N ILE A 187 -33.48 -26.11 1.15
CA ILE A 187 -34.76 -26.51 0.54
C ILE A 187 -35.67 -27.09 1.63
N GLY A 188 -36.80 -26.42 1.87
CA GLY A 188 -37.90 -26.88 2.70
C GLY A 188 -39.11 -27.33 1.88
N ASP A 189 -40.24 -27.62 2.54
CA ASP A 189 -41.41 -28.23 1.89
C ASP A 189 -42.14 -27.28 0.90
N HIS A 190 -42.09 -25.97 1.13
CA HIS A 190 -42.73 -24.93 0.31
C HIS A 190 -41.86 -23.67 0.18
N VAL A 191 -40.59 -23.76 0.56
CA VAL A 191 -39.68 -22.62 0.62
C VAL A 191 -38.27 -23.06 0.25
N THR A 192 -37.58 -22.25 -0.54
CA THR A 192 -36.14 -22.28 -0.71
C THR A 192 -35.54 -21.01 -0.15
N ILE A 193 -34.56 -21.14 0.74
CA ILE A 193 -33.79 -20.02 1.25
C ILE A 193 -32.41 -20.09 0.61
N CYS A 194 -31.99 -19.00 -0.01
CA CYS A 194 -30.69 -18.84 -0.63
C CYS A 194 -29.86 -17.88 0.19
N TYR A 195 -28.75 -18.35 0.76
CA TYR A 195 -27.80 -17.47 1.43
C TYR A 195 -26.65 -17.14 0.49
N GLN A 196 -26.38 -15.85 0.32
CA GLN A 196 -25.32 -15.34 -0.53
C GLN A 196 -24.40 -14.45 0.29
N ILE A 197 -23.08 -14.71 0.21
CA ILE A 197 -22.07 -13.91 0.89
C ILE A 197 -21.30 -13.13 -0.17
N SER A 198 -21.26 -11.81 -0.02
CA SER A 198 -20.43 -10.92 -0.80
C SER A 198 -19.45 -10.18 0.09
N ASN A 199 -18.24 -9.97 -0.42
CA ASN A 199 -17.27 -9.06 0.15
C ASN A 199 -17.09 -7.94 -0.86
N GLU A 200 -17.31 -6.70 -0.44
CA GLU A 200 -17.10 -5.48 -1.21
C GLU A 200 -15.94 -4.68 -0.62
N ASN A 201 -14.72 -5.16 -0.86
CA ASN A 201 -13.49 -4.64 -0.24
C ASN A 201 -12.81 -3.53 -1.07
N ASN A 202 -13.58 -2.59 -1.63
CA ASN A 202 -13.02 -1.50 -2.46
C ASN A 202 -12.37 -0.36 -1.64
N CYS A 203 -11.84 -0.69 -0.46
CA CYS A 203 -11.36 0.26 0.54
C CYS A 203 -9.93 0.73 0.25
N ASP A 204 -9.20 -0.08 -0.52
CA ASP A 204 -7.81 0.12 -0.87
C ASP A 204 -7.74 0.34 -2.38
N VAL A 205 -7.73 1.61 -2.79
CA VAL A 205 -7.71 1.98 -4.21
C VAL A 205 -6.37 2.61 -4.54
N PHE A 206 -5.35 1.79 -4.74
CA PHE A 206 -4.17 2.25 -5.44
C PHE A 206 -4.50 2.36 -6.94
N PRO A 207 -4.14 3.45 -7.63
CA PRO A 207 -4.54 3.62 -9.03
C PRO A 207 -3.95 2.56 -9.95
N MET A 208 -4.76 2.08 -10.91
CA MET A 208 -4.38 1.06 -11.88
C MET A 208 -3.94 1.68 -13.21
N ASP A 209 -3.08 0.96 -13.94
CA ASP A 209 -2.59 1.25 -15.29
C ASP A 209 -1.96 2.65 -15.46
N GLU A 210 -1.50 3.24 -14.36
CA GLU A 210 -0.73 4.48 -14.35
C GLU A 210 0.48 4.39 -13.41
N ALA A 211 1.58 5.03 -13.81
CA ALA A 211 2.79 5.07 -12.99
C ALA A 211 2.60 6.00 -11.79
N LYS A 212 2.73 5.44 -10.59
CA LYS A 212 2.65 6.16 -9.32
C LYS A 212 3.91 5.92 -8.49
N TYR A 213 4.12 6.84 -7.55
CA TYR A 213 5.22 6.78 -6.62
C TYR A 213 4.74 6.44 -5.21
N ILE A 214 5.43 5.49 -4.60
CA ILE A 214 5.29 5.11 -3.20
C ILE A 214 6.50 5.63 -2.45
N GLY A 215 6.29 6.48 -1.45
CA GLY A 215 7.35 6.98 -0.57
C GLY A 215 7.69 5.96 0.51
N PHE A 216 8.95 5.91 0.91
CA PHE A 216 9.42 5.08 2.01
C PHE A 216 10.52 5.78 2.81
N LYS A 217 10.75 5.29 4.02
CA LYS A 217 11.83 5.69 4.91
C LYS A 217 12.53 4.45 5.44
N ILE A 218 13.86 4.43 5.36
CA ILE A 218 14.71 3.40 5.96
C ILE A 218 15.46 4.01 7.13
N ASN A 219 15.43 3.35 8.29
CA ASN A 219 16.10 3.77 9.51
C ASN A 219 17.18 2.76 9.90
N GLU A 220 18.44 3.15 9.74
CA GLU A 220 19.58 2.28 10.01
C GLU A 220 20.69 3.05 10.69
N ASN A 221 21.36 2.44 11.67
CA ASN A 221 22.52 3.04 12.33
C ASN A 221 22.24 4.47 12.87
N ASN A 222 21.01 4.74 13.32
CA ASN A 222 20.50 6.05 13.75
C ASN A 222 20.47 7.14 12.65
N GLN A 223 20.43 6.74 11.38
CA GLN A 223 20.22 7.61 10.23
C GLN A 223 18.93 7.23 9.51
N SER A 224 18.11 8.23 9.20
CA SER A 224 16.93 8.06 8.37
C SER A 224 17.25 8.50 6.95
N ARG A 225 17.02 7.60 6.00
CA ARG A 225 17.12 7.86 4.56
C ARG A 225 15.72 7.77 3.96
N LEU A 226 15.35 8.77 3.18
CA LEU A 226 14.09 8.78 2.46
C LEU A 226 14.29 8.28 1.03
N GLY A 227 13.28 7.60 0.51
CA GLY A 227 13.31 7.06 -0.84
C GLY A 227 11.92 6.90 -1.44
N TRP A 228 11.88 6.59 -2.73
CA TRP A 228 10.65 6.31 -3.44
C TRP A 228 10.79 5.12 -4.38
N MET A 229 9.66 4.45 -4.61
CA MET A 229 9.50 3.38 -5.60
C MET A 229 8.52 3.86 -6.66
N LYS A 230 8.83 3.67 -7.94
CA LYS A 230 7.91 3.92 -9.04
C LYS A 230 7.31 2.61 -9.50
N VAL A 231 6.00 2.50 -9.37
CA VAL A 231 5.25 1.28 -9.65
C VAL A 231 4.13 1.54 -10.64
N ILE A 232 3.79 0.53 -11.43
CA ILE A 232 2.53 0.48 -12.17
C ILE A 232 1.77 -0.75 -11.66
N LEU A 233 0.58 -0.53 -11.15
CA LEU A 233 -0.33 -1.60 -10.77
C LEU A 233 -1.22 -1.93 -11.97
N HIS A 234 -1.12 -3.15 -12.49
CA HIS A 234 -2.02 -3.65 -13.52
C HIS A 234 -3.10 -4.53 -12.92
N HIS A 235 -4.05 -4.95 -13.76
CA HIS A 235 -5.10 -5.85 -13.32
C HIS A 235 -4.56 -7.16 -12.72
N ASP A 236 -3.53 -7.74 -13.37
CA ASP A 236 -3.03 -9.08 -13.06
C ASP A 236 -1.56 -9.10 -12.62
N TYR A 237 -0.92 -7.96 -12.39
CA TYR A 237 0.49 -7.92 -11.97
C TYR A 237 0.91 -6.53 -11.51
N VAL A 238 2.10 -6.43 -10.92
CA VAL A 238 2.75 -5.16 -10.59
C VAL A 238 4.05 -5.03 -11.36
N GLU A 239 4.30 -3.87 -11.97
CA GLU A 239 5.62 -3.52 -12.48
C GLU A 239 6.31 -2.59 -11.49
N LEU A 240 7.53 -2.94 -11.09
CA LEU A 240 8.44 -1.99 -10.45
C LEU A 240 9.40 -1.49 -11.52
N LEU A 241 9.43 -0.19 -11.72
CA LEU A 241 10.24 0.43 -12.78
C LEU A 241 11.58 0.94 -12.25
N GLU A 242 11.55 1.61 -11.11
CA GLU A 242 12.73 2.23 -10.50
C GLU A 242 12.51 2.46 -9.00
N THR A 243 13.60 2.41 -8.25
CA THR A 243 13.66 2.86 -6.86
C THR A 243 14.76 3.90 -6.71
N ALA A 244 14.59 4.80 -5.74
CA ALA A 244 15.55 5.81 -5.40
C ALA A 244 15.65 5.97 -3.89
N ILE A 245 16.85 6.04 -3.33
CA ILE A 245 17.09 6.34 -1.92
C ILE A 245 18.15 7.42 -1.74
N GLN A 246 18.03 8.28 -0.74
CA GLN A 246 19.07 9.26 -0.39
C GLN A 246 20.42 8.58 -0.09
N LYS A 247 21.52 9.20 -0.56
CA LYS A 247 22.90 8.76 -0.27
C LYS A 247 23.39 9.14 1.11
#